data_AF-A0A4Q5WT09-F1
#
_entry.id   AF-A0A4Q5WT09-F1
#
_cell.length_a   1.000
_cell.length_b   1.000
_cell.length_c   1.000
_cell.angle_alpha   90.00
_cell.angle_beta   90.00
_cell.angle_gamma   90.00
#
_symmetry.space_group_name_H-M   'P 1'
#
loop_
_entity.id
_entity.type
_entity.pdbx_description
1 polymer ?
#
loop_
_entity_poly.entity_id
_entity_poly.type
_entity_poly.pdbx_seq_one_letter_code
_entity_poly.pdbx_strand_id
1 'polypeptide(L)' 'MPHRKGRQRFKTRREAEQALREIIADGGAASDFRIEELPEGGCVIVVLERDGRTVAGMLGV' A
#
# COMPACT_ATOMS: atom_id res chain seq x y z
N MET A 1 -19.24 -3.57 -10.07
CA MET A 1 -17.91 -3.89 -10.64
C MET A 1 -17.06 -4.45 -9.52
N PRO A 2 -16.59 -5.71 -9.57
CA PRO A 2 -15.87 -6.28 -8.45
C PRO A 2 -14.48 -5.65 -8.39
N HIS A 3 -14.23 -4.85 -7.35
CA HIS A 3 -12.91 -4.35 -7.02
C HIS A 3 -12.01 -5.56 -6.75
N ARG A 4 -11.21 -5.96 -7.74
CA ARG A 4 -10.02 -6.78 -7.48
C ARG A 4 -9.02 -5.89 -6.71
N LYS A 5 -9.35 -5.49 -5.47
CA LYS A 5 -8.42 -4.95 -4.47
C LYS A 5 -7.59 -6.14 -3.96
N GLY A 6 -6.90 -6.79 -4.88
CA GLY A 6 -6.06 -7.95 -4.65
C GLY A 6 -4.62 -7.59 -4.94
N ARG A 7 -3.94 -7.06 -3.92
CA ARG A 7 -2.50 -7.28 -3.65
C ARG A 7 -1.59 -7.08 -4.87
N GLN A 8 -1.30 -5.83 -5.21
CA GLN A 8 -0.44 -5.50 -6.35
C GLN A 8 0.97 -5.12 -5.85
N ARG A 9 1.95 -6.00 -6.10
CA ARG A 9 3.37 -5.61 -6.10
C ARG A 9 3.55 -4.64 -7.27
N PHE A 10 3.96 -3.42 -6.96
CA PHE A 10 4.25 -2.40 -7.97
C PHE A 10 5.67 -2.57 -8.47
N LYS A 11 5.90 -2.35 -9.77
CA LYS A 11 7.24 -2.40 -10.33
C LYS A 11 8.05 -1.17 -9.94
N THR A 12 7.37 -0.04 -9.78
CA THR A 12 7.98 1.24 -9.44
C THR A 12 7.28 1.92 -8.27
N ARG A 13 8.03 2.76 -7.55
CA ARG A 13 7.49 3.58 -6.46
C ARG A 13 6.37 4.50 -6.94
N ARG A 14 6.49 5.06 -8.15
CA ARG A 14 5.46 5.94 -8.74
C ARG A 14 4.11 5.23 -8.90
N GLU A 15 4.12 3.98 -9.35
CA GLU A 15 2.88 3.19 -9.45
C GLU A 15 2.27 2.93 -8.08
N ALA A 16 3.11 2.62 -7.07
CA ALA A 16 2.65 2.45 -5.70
C ALA A 16 2.08 3.75 -5.11
N GLU A 17 2.69 4.90 -5.39
CA GLU A 17 2.19 6.22 -4.96
C GLU A 17 0.86 6.57 -5.63
N GLN A 18 0.70 6.24 -6.91
CA GLN A 18 -0.55 6.48 -7.63
C GLN A 18 -1.68 5.63 -7.04
N ALA A 19 -1.45 4.33 -6.84
CA ALA A 19 -2.44 3.45 -6.23
C ALA A 19 -2.74 3.85 -4.78
N LEU A 20 -1.73 4.30 -4.03
CA LEU A 20 -1.93 4.81 -2.68
C LEU A 20 -2.83 6.06 -2.68
N ARG A 21 -2.65 6.98 -3.63
CA ARG A 21 -3.53 8.14 -3.79
C ARG A 21 -4.97 7.75 -4.07
N GLU A 22 -5.21 6.69 -4.84
CA GLU A 22 -6.56 6.18 -5.09
C GLU A 22 -7.18 5.60 -3.81
N ILE A 23 -6.40 4.86 -3.01
CA ILE A 23 -6.86 4.36 -1.70
C ILE A 23 -7.21 5.52 -0.76
N ILE A 24 -6.39 6.57 -0.75
CA ILE A 24 -6.64 7.77 0.05
C ILE A 24 -7.91 8.49 -0.42
N ALA A 25 -8.08 8.63 -1.73
CA ALA A 25 -9.26 9.26 -2.32
C ALA A 25 -10.56 8.48 -2.05
N ASP A 26 -10.47 7.15 -1.91
CA ASP A 26 -11.56 6.25 -1.55
C ASP A 26 -11.93 6.31 -0.05
N GLY A 27 -11.17 7.06 0.76
CA GLY A 27 -11.42 7.27 2.19
C GLY A 27 -10.33 6.75 3.14
N GLY A 28 -9.20 6.28 2.62
CA GLY A 28 -8.03 5.93 3.43
C GLY A 28 -7.25 7.16 3.91
N ALA A 29 -6.59 7.10 5.07
CA ALA A 29 -5.68 8.15 5.49
C ALA A 29 -4.25 7.83 5.03
N ALA A 30 -3.57 8.80 4.42
CA ALA A 30 -2.20 8.61 3.93
C ALA A 30 -1.22 8.12 5.03
N SER A 31 -1.47 8.54 6.27
CA SER A 31 -0.68 8.15 7.45
C SER A 31 -0.83 6.68 7.85
N ASP A 32 -1.93 6.04 7.44
CA ASP A 32 -2.21 4.62 7.70
C ASP A 32 -1.56 3.72 6.64
N PHE A 33 -0.81 4.27 5.69
CA PHE A 33 -0.16 3.49 4.64
C PHE A 33 1.27 3.93 4.42
N ARG A 34 2.12 2.97 4.08
CA ARG A 34 3.52 3.23 3.72
C ARG A 34 3.90 2.41 2.52
N ILE A 35 4.70 2.99 1.63
CA ILE A 35 5.30 2.26 0.54
C ILE A 35 6.63 1.70 1.03
N GLU A 36 6.77 0.38 0.96
CA GLU A 36 8.03 -0.31 1.22
C GLU A 36 8.60 -0.88 -0.07
N GLU A 37 9.90 -0.68 -0.25
CA GLU A 37 10.67 -1.26 -1.34
C GLU A 37 11.18 -2.63 -0.92
N LEU A 38 11.01 -3.61 -1.81
CA LEU A 38 11.40 -4.99 -1.52
C LEU A 38 12.82 -5.25 -2.00
N PRO A 39 13.59 -6.09 -1.27
CA PRO A 39 14.97 -6.41 -1.63
C PRO A 39 15.09 -7.16 -2.97
N GLU A 40 14.03 -7.84 -3.41
CA GLU A 40 13.95 -8.53 -4.71
C GLU A 40 13.61 -7.59 -5.89
N GLY A 41 13.44 -6.29 -5.61
CA GLY A 41 12.93 -5.31 -6.57
C GLY A 41 11.41 -5.18 -6.51
N GLY A 42 10.93 -3.95 -6.71
CA GLY A 42 9.51 -3.58 -6.65
C GLY A 42 9.11 -2.96 -5.32
N CYS A 43 7.86 -2.50 -5.27
CA CYS A 43 7.29 -1.77 -4.13
C CYS A 43 5.96 -2.39 -3.70
N VAL A 44 5.66 -2.32 -2.42
CA VAL A 44 4.38 -2.74 -1.84
C VAL A 44 3.83 -1.63 -0.96
N ILE A 45 2.50 -1.54 -0.86
CA ILE A 45 1.83 -0.65 0.08
C ILE A 45 1.51 -1.49 1.32
N VAL A 46 2.11 -1.15 2.45
CA VAL A 46 1.81 -1.73 3.76
C VAL A 46 0.84 -0.82 4.51
N VAL A 47 -0.09 -1.42 5.25
CA VAL A 47 -1.02 -0.67 6.11
C VAL A 47 -0.39 -0.55 7.50
N LEU A 48 -0.25 0.66 7.99
CA LEU A 48 0.21 0.96 9.33
C LEU A 48 -0.99 0.99 10.30
N GLU A 49 -0.77 0.52 11.52
CA GLU A 49 -1.71 0.73 12.61
C GLU A 49 -1.66 2.18 13.10
N ARG A 50 -2.62 2.54 13.95
CA ARG A 50 -2.78 3.88 14.54
C ARG A 50 -1.52 4.46 15.19
N ASP A 51 -0.59 3.61 15.61
CA ASP A 51 0.70 3.99 16.17
C ASP A 51 1.74 4.44 15.13
N GLY A 52 1.44 4.29 13.83
CA GLY A 52 2.31 4.68 12.71
C GLY A 52 3.63 3.89 12.61
N ARG A 53 3.80 2.88 13.47
CA ARG A 53 5.03 2.08 13.63
C ARG A 53 4.78 0.59 13.43
N THR A 54 3.59 0.12 13.76
CA THR A 54 3.20 -1.28 13.64
C THR A 54 2.53 -1.49 12.29
N VAL A 55 2.89 -2.56 11.59
CA VAL A 55 2.24 -2.95 10.33
C VAL A 55 0.96 -3.72 10.70
N ALA A 56 -0.20 -3.12 10.44
CA ALA A 56 -1.53 -3.70 10.69
C ALA A 56 -1.75 -4.99 9.90
N GLY A 57 -1.11 -5.03 8.72
CA GLY A 57 -1.13 -6.16 7.84
C GLY A 57 -0.31 -5.84 6.60
N MET A 58 0.46 -6.82 6.14
CA MET A 58 0.93 -6.82 4.77
C MET A 58 -0.23 -7.28 3.88
N LEU A 59 -0.53 -6.52 2.83
CA LEU A 59 -1.39 -6.98 1.75
C LEU A 59 -0.63 -8.06 0.94
N GLY A 60 -0.47 -9.26 1.51
CA GLY A 60 0.34 -10.30 0.89
C GLY A 60 0.50 -11.60 1.69
N VAL A 61 -0.59 -12.33 1.97
CA VAL A 61 -0.66 -13.81 2.04
C VAL A 61 -2.09 -14.29 1.94
#